data_AF-A0A2X3GV61-F1
#
_entry.id   AF-A0A2X3GV61-F1
#
_cell.length_a   1.000
_cell.length_b   1.000
_cell.length_c   1.000
_cell.angle_alpha   90.00
_cell.angle_beta   90.00
_cell.angle_gamma   90.00
#
_symmetry.space_group_name_H-M   'P 1'
#
loop_
_entity.id
_entity.type
_entity.pdbx_description
1 polymer ?
#
loop_
_entity_poly.entity_id
_entity_poly.type
_entity_poly.pdbx_seq_one_letter_code
_entity_poly.pdbx_strand_id
1 'polypeptide(L)'
;MKSLTLIPGQLSLSQLRDIYSHPVNITLDSGAFAAIDESVACVNAILAEGRTAYGINTGFGLLAQTRISTEDLENLQRSLVLSHAAGVGEPLDDDLARLIMVLKINSLSRGFSGIRLSVIQALIGLVNAGVTPWIPAKGSVGASGDLAPLAHMSLTLLGEGKARVRGGDWLPATEALRQVGLEPITLAAKEGLALLNGTQASTAFAPARSVRSRGSVRLRGRLRGVNHRSGAGLTSSV
;
A
#
# COMPACT_ATOMS: atom_id res chain seq x y z
N MET A 1 -13.51 -13.47 -6.84
CA MET A 1 -12.81 -12.19 -6.57
C MET A 1 -13.88 -11.16 -6.26
N LYS A 2 -13.78 -10.44 -5.15
CA LYS A 2 -14.84 -9.50 -4.71
C LYS A 2 -14.62 -8.12 -5.32
N SER A 3 -15.62 -7.56 -5.99
CA SER A 3 -15.53 -6.19 -6.52
C SER A 3 -15.79 -5.16 -5.43
N LEU A 4 -15.00 -4.09 -5.39
CA LEU A 4 -15.11 -3.00 -4.44
C LEU A 4 -14.77 -1.67 -5.14
N THR A 5 -15.76 -0.78 -5.20
CA THR A 5 -15.54 0.62 -5.57
C THR A 5 -15.05 1.38 -4.34
N LEU A 6 -13.87 1.99 -4.43
CA LEU A 6 -13.32 2.83 -3.38
C LEU A 6 -13.92 4.23 -3.46
N ILE A 7 -14.63 4.61 -2.40
CA ILE A 7 -15.00 5.99 -2.13
C ILE A 7 -13.96 6.53 -1.14
N PRO A 8 -13.13 7.53 -1.51
CA PRO A 8 -12.02 7.97 -0.69
C PRO A 8 -12.42 8.33 0.74
N GLY A 9 -11.73 7.76 1.72
CA GLY A 9 -11.95 8.05 3.14
C GLY A 9 -13.16 7.35 3.77
N GLN A 10 -13.89 6.52 3.02
CA GLN A 10 -15.10 5.82 3.51
C GLN A 10 -14.90 4.30 3.68
N LEU A 11 -13.65 3.81 3.67
CA LEU A 11 -13.36 2.40 3.92
C LEU A 11 -13.78 1.98 5.34
N SER A 12 -14.71 1.05 5.43
CA SER A 12 -15.19 0.48 6.69
C SER A 12 -14.33 -0.69 7.17
N LEU A 13 -14.36 -0.96 8.47
CA LEU A 13 -13.62 -2.09 9.06
C LEU A 13 -14.02 -3.45 8.47
N SER A 14 -15.27 -3.64 8.04
CA SER A 14 -15.69 -4.88 7.37
C SER A 14 -15.02 -5.01 5.99
N GLN A 15 -14.98 -3.95 5.20
CA GLN A 15 -14.27 -3.93 3.91
C GLN A 15 -12.78 -4.20 4.10
N LEU A 16 -12.13 -3.63 5.12
CA LEU A 16 -10.71 -3.91 5.41
C LEU A 16 -10.46 -5.39 5.70
N ARG A 17 -11.36 -6.04 6.45
CA ARG A 17 -11.27 -7.49 6.70
C ARG A 17 -11.49 -8.29 5.42
N ASP A 18 -12.43 -7.89 4.58
CA ASP A 18 -12.69 -8.56 3.30
C ASP A 18 -11.48 -8.48 2.37
N ILE A 19 -10.85 -7.31 2.26
CA ILE A 19 -9.62 -7.08 1.50
C ILE A 19 -8.49 -7.96 2.05
N TYR A 20 -8.35 -8.06 3.37
CA TYR A 20 -7.34 -8.91 3.99
C TYR A 20 -7.59 -10.39 3.70
N SER A 21 -8.83 -10.86 3.80
CA SER A 21 -9.14 -12.30 3.71
C SER A 21 -9.32 -12.83 2.29
N HIS A 22 -9.55 -11.97 1.30
CA HIS A 22 -9.87 -12.42 -0.06
C HIS A 22 -9.22 -11.54 -1.12
N PRO A 23 -8.87 -12.10 -2.30
CA PRO A 23 -8.55 -11.30 -3.48
C PRO A 23 -9.72 -10.39 -3.87
N VAL A 24 -9.40 -9.14 -4.16
CA VAL A 24 -10.35 -8.08 -4.51
C VAL A 24 -10.06 -7.52 -5.89
N ASN A 25 -11.11 -7.04 -6.56
CA ASN A 25 -11.03 -6.19 -7.74
C ASN A 25 -11.49 -4.79 -7.33
N ILE A 26 -10.64 -3.81 -7.53
CA ILE A 26 -10.78 -2.44 -7.07
C ILE A 26 -11.07 -1.54 -8.26
N THR A 27 -12.06 -0.67 -8.10
CA THR A 27 -12.26 0.52 -8.94
C THR A 27 -12.25 1.76 -8.06
N LEU A 28 -11.96 2.92 -8.63
CA LEU A 28 -12.02 4.20 -7.92
C LEU A 28 -13.30 4.93 -8.34
N ASP A 29 -14.03 5.48 -7.38
CA ASP A 29 -15.19 6.33 -7.64
C ASP A 29 -14.79 7.58 -8.43
N SER A 30 -15.52 7.89 -9.50
CA SER A 30 -15.20 9.02 -10.38
C SER A 30 -15.33 10.38 -9.70
N GLY A 31 -16.07 10.47 -8.59
CA GLY A 31 -16.16 11.68 -7.78
C GLY A 31 -14.82 12.09 -7.15
N ALA A 32 -13.84 11.19 -7.11
CA ALA A 32 -12.49 11.49 -6.63
C ALA A 32 -11.62 12.25 -7.65
N PHE A 33 -11.94 12.16 -8.95
CA PHE A 33 -11.00 12.54 -10.02
C PHE A 33 -10.72 14.05 -10.02
N ALA A 34 -11.76 14.88 -9.89
CA ALA A 34 -11.61 16.33 -9.87
C ALA A 34 -10.68 16.80 -8.75
N ALA A 35 -10.85 16.27 -7.52
CA ALA A 35 -10.00 16.63 -6.39
C ALA A 35 -8.55 16.17 -6.57
N ILE A 36 -8.32 15.05 -7.24
CA ILE A 36 -6.96 14.57 -7.58
C ILE A 36 -6.31 15.53 -8.59
N ASP A 37 -7.03 15.89 -9.66
CA ASP A 37 -6.52 16.76 -10.72
C ASP A 37 -6.23 18.18 -10.20
N GLU A 38 -7.09 18.72 -9.34
CA GLU A 38 -6.85 20.00 -8.65
C GLU A 38 -5.60 19.95 -7.77
N SER A 39 -5.37 18.84 -7.06
CA SER A 39 -4.18 18.62 -6.24
C SER A 39 -2.89 18.68 -7.08
N VAL A 40 -2.93 18.07 -8.27
CA VAL A 40 -1.80 18.05 -9.22
C VAL A 40 -1.60 19.44 -9.81
N ALA A 41 -2.67 20.12 -10.21
CA ALA A 41 -2.61 21.48 -10.73
C ALA A 41 -1.96 22.46 -9.73
N CYS A 42 -2.26 22.32 -8.43
CA CYS A 42 -1.62 23.08 -7.37
C CYS A 42 -0.10 22.86 -7.29
N VAL A 43 0.36 21.60 -7.40
CA VAL A 43 1.80 21.29 -7.43
C VAL A 43 2.48 21.90 -8.66
N ASN A 44 1.84 21.79 -9.83
CA ASN A 44 2.36 22.35 -11.07
C ASN A 44 2.41 23.89 -11.03
N ALA A 45 1.41 24.55 -10.41
CA ALA A 45 1.41 25.99 -10.22
C ALA A 45 2.58 26.45 -9.34
N ILE A 46 2.86 25.76 -8.22
CA ILE A 46 4.01 26.05 -7.35
C ILE A 46 5.34 25.95 -8.11
N LEU A 47 5.47 24.93 -8.97
CA LEU A 47 6.66 24.76 -9.82
C LEU A 47 6.78 25.90 -10.85
N ALA A 48 5.68 26.26 -11.51
CA ALA A 48 5.65 27.33 -12.50
C ALA A 48 5.94 28.71 -11.90
N GLU A 49 5.48 28.96 -10.67
CA GLU A 49 5.78 30.18 -9.89
C GLU A 49 7.24 30.24 -9.40
N GLY A 50 8.00 29.14 -9.52
CA GLY A 50 9.38 29.06 -9.05
C GLY A 50 9.53 29.12 -7.52
N ARG A 51 8.44 28.92 -6.77
CA ARG A 51 8.41 28.94 -5.30
C ARG A 51 9.05 27.68 -4.74
N THR A 52 9.81 27.83 -3.67
CA THR A 52 10.40 26.69 -2.96
C THR A 52 9.35 26.00 -2.10
N ALA A 53 9.15 24.70 -2.29
CA ALA A 53 8.20 23.90 -1.53
C ALA A 53 8.76 22.50 -1.23
N TYR A 54 8.61 22.08 0.03
CA TYR A 54 9.18 20.84 0.55
C TYR A 54 8.71 19.61 -0.25
N GLY A 55 9.67 18.83 -0.73
CA GLY A 55 9.42 17.60 -1.49
C GLY A 55 8.80 17.80 -2.87
N ILE A 56 8.65 19.05 -3.31
CA ILE A 56 8.27 19.43 -4.67
C ILE A 56 9.52 19.81 -5.46
N ASN A 57 10.28 20.79 -4.98
CA ASN A 57 11.55 21.25 -5.59
C ASN A 57 12.68 21.47 -4.57
N THR A 58 12.58 20.82 -3.42
CA THR A 58 13.66 20.72 -2.43
C THR A 58 14.08 19.27 -2.22
N GLY A 59 15.26 19.08 -1.62
CA GLY A 59 15.62 17.79 -1.03
C GLY A 59 14.72 17.40 0.15
N PHE A 60 14.99 16.23 0.73
CA PHE A 60 14.22 15.65 1.83
C PHE A 60 15.04 15.59 3.13
N GLY A 61 14.36 15.61 4.28
CA GLY A 61 15.03 15.52 5.59
C GLY A 61 16.08 16.63 5.79
N LEU A 62 17.34 16.25 6.01
CA LEU A 62 18.45 17.20 6.18
C LEU A 62 18.66 18.12 4.97
N LEU A 63 18.22 17.70 3.78
CA LEU A 63 18.35 18.46 2.54
C LEU A 63 17.09 19.29 2.21
N ALA A 64 16.18 19.47 3.18
CA ALA A 64 14.92 20.21 3.00
C ALA A 64 15.08 21.66 2.52
N GLN A 65 16.26 22.26 2.73
CA GLN A 65 16.58 23.63 2.32
C GLN A 65 17.30 23.72 0.97
N THR A 66 17.73 22.59 0.40
CA THR A 66 18.45 22.56 -0.88
C THR A 66 17.46 22.55 -2.03
N ARG A 67 17.48 23.60 -2.87
CA ARG A 67 16.67 23.67 -4.09
C ARG A 67 17.21 22.71 -5.15
N ILE A 68 16.31 22.03 -5.84
CA ILE A 68 16.61 21.09 -6.91
C ILE A 68 16.09 21.65 -8.24
N SER A 69 16.84 21.45 -9.32
CA SER A 69 16.46 21.88 -10.66
C SER A 69 15.23 21.09 -11.13
N THR A 70 14.43 21.67 -12.04
CA THR A 70 13.25 20.99 -12.59
C THR A 70 13.62 19.70 -13.33
N GLU A 71 14.78 19.70 -14.00
CA GLU A 71 15.31 18.57 -14.78
C GLU A 71 15.69 17.38 -13.88
N ASP A 72 16.09 17.65 -12.63
CA ASP A 72 16.47 16.62 -11.67
C ASP A 72 15.30 16.07 -10.84
N LEU A 73 14.08 16.63 -10.97
CA LEU A 73 12.97 16.27 -10.08
C LEU A 73 12.54 14.82 -10.22
N GLU A 74 12.50 14.27 -11.44
CA GLU A 74 12.15 12.86 -11.66
C GLU A 74 13.18 11.94 -11.01
N ASN A 75 14.47 12.22 -11.24
CA ASN A 75 15.58 11.49 -10.63
C ASN A 75 15.57 11.59 -9.10
N LEU A 76 15.22 12.76 -8.56
CA LEU A 76 15.06 12.98 -7.13
C LEU A 76 13.96 12.08 -6.55
N GLN A 77 12.79 12.01 -7.19
CA GLN A 77 11.71 11.15 -6.70
C GLN A 77 12.07 9.67 -6.78
N ARG A 78 12.69 9.22 -7.88
CA ARG A 78 13.17 7.83 -8.01
C ARG A 78 14.21 7.50 -6.94
N SER A 79 15.17 8.40 -6.72
CA SER A 79 16.22 8.23 -5.71
C SER A 79 15.67 8.23 -4.28
N LEU A 80 14.61 9.00 -4.02
CA LEU A 80 13.91 8.95 -2.73
C LEU A 80 13.35 7.54 -2.48
N VAL A 81 12.65 6.95 -3.44
CA VAL A 81 12.09 5.60 -3.30
C VAL A 81 13.20 4.58 -3.06
N LEU A 82 14.27 4.61 -3.86
CA LEU A 82 15.39 3.68 -3.74
C LEU A 82 16.12 3.80 -2.40
N SER A 83 16.44 5.01 -1.96
CA SER A 83 17.18 5.25 -0.71
C SER A 83 16.39 4.86 0.55
N HIS A 84 15.06 4.89 0.49
CA HIS A 84 14.20 4.55 1.63
C HIS A 84 13.75 3.09 1.64
N ALA A 85 14.00 2.33 0.57
CA ALA A 85 13.74 0.89 0.50
C ALA A 85 14.77 0.08 1.31
N ALA A 86 15.01 0.47 2.56
CA ALA A 86 15.99 -0.11 3.48
C ALA A 86 15.42 -1.22 4.38
N GLY A 87 14.19 -1.67 4.12
CA GLY A 87 13.59 -2.81 4.82
C GLY A 87 14.39 -4.11 4.62
N VAL A 88 14.36 -5.00 5.61
CA VAL A 88 15.13 -6.26 5.63
C VAL A 88 14.31 -7.46 6.12
N GLY A 89 14.78 -8.66 5.81
CA GLY A 89 14.17 -9.92 6.22
C GLY A 89 13.10 -10.44 5.26
N GLU A 90 12.32 -11.42 5.74
CA GLU A 90 11.25 -12.05 4.98
C GLU A 90 10.15 -11.07 4.58
N PRO A 91 9.51 -11.29 3.41
CA PRO A 91 8.45 -10.42 2.95
C PRO A 91 7.18 -10.61 3.80
N LEU A 92 6.35 -9.58 3.85
CA LEU A 92 4.99 -9.66 4.35
C LEU A 92 4.18 -10.69 3.54
N ASP A 93 3.13 -11.23 4.16
CA ASP A 93 2.18 -12.08 3.43
C ASP A 93 1.39 -11.26 2.37
N ASP A 94 0.93 -11.94 1.33
CA ASP A 94 0.25 -11.31 0.18
C ASP A 94 -1.01 -10.56 0.60
N ASP A 95 -1.69 -11.06 1.62
CA ASP A 95 -2.92 -10.49 2.16
C ASP A 95 -2.68 -9.14 2.84
N LEU A 96 -1.61 -9.03 3.62
CA LEU A 96 -1.20 -7.81 4.28
C LEU A 96 -0.63 -6.82 3.27
N ALA A 97 0.22 -7.26 2.34
CA ALA A 97 0.74 -6.41 1.27
C ALA A 97 -0.40 -5.82 0.41
N ARG A 98 -1.39 -6.65 0.03
CA ARG A 98 -2.61 -6.19 -0.66
C ARG A 98 -3.38 -5.15 0.16
N LEU A 99 -3.56 -5.39 1.45
CA LEU A 99 -4.24 -4.43 2.33
C LEU A 99 -3.50 -3.09 2.41
N ILE A 100 -2.16 -3.12 2.49
CA ILE A 100 -1.33 -1.90 2.48
C ILE A 100 -1.53 -1.11 1.19
N MET A 101 -1.49 -1.79 0.04
CA MET A 101 -1.72 -1.16 -1.27
C MET A 101 -3.11 -0.52 -1.35
N VAL A 102 -4.16 -1.22 -0.93
CA VAL A 102 -5.53 -0.68 -0.96
C VAL A 102 -5.70 0.52 -0.02
N LEU A 103 -5.13 0.45 1.19
CA LEU A 103 -5.12 1.60 2.11
C LEU A 103 -4.37 2.79 1.51
N LYS A 104 -3.28 2.55 0.77
CA LYS A 104 -2.54 3.59 0.08
C LYS A 104 -3.36 4.24 -1.02
N ILE A 105 -3.98 3.44 -1.88
CA ILE A 105 -4.89 3.90 -2.94
C ILE A 105 -5.98 4.79 -2.34
N ASN A 106 -6.66 4.31 -1.29
CA ASN A 106 -7.71 5.07 -0.61
C ASN A 106 -7.20 6.40 -0.03
N SER A 107 -5.99 6.42 0.52
CA SER A 107 -5.39 7.65 1.07
C SER A 107 -5.04 8.67 -0.01
N LEU A 108 -4.39 8.23 -1.09
CA LEU A 108 -3.97 9.09 -2.20
C LEU A 108 -5.19 9.69 -2.93
N SER A 109 -6.25 8.88 -3.07
CA SER A 109 -7.46 9.26 -3.79
C SER A 109 -8.29 10.35 -3.08
N ARG A 110 -7.88 10.80 -1.88
CA ARG A 110 -8.54 11.92 -1.18
C ARG A 110 -8.24 13.30 -1.79
N GLY A 111 -7.30 13.41 -2.74
CA GLY A 111 -7.03 14.67 -3.45
C GLY A 111 -6.10 15.65 -2.72
N PHE A 112 -5.36 15.21 -1.69
CA PHE A 112 -4.45 16.09 -0.93
C PHE A 112 -2.96 15.79 -1.16
N SER A 113 -2.65 14.80 -1.99
CA SER A 113 -1.28 14.30 -2.15
C SER A 113 -0.53 14.95 -3.31
N GLY A 114 -1.21 15.58 -4.27
CA GLY A 114 -0.58 16.11 -5.49
C GLY A 114 0.06 15.04 -6.35
N ILE A 115 -0.56 13.86 -6.43
CA ILE A 115 -0.12 12.72 -7.23
C ILE A 115 -1.09 12.54 -8.40
N ARG A 116 -0.59 12.14 -9.58
CA ARG A 116 -1.44 11.93 -10.76
C ARG A 116 -2.36 10.74 -10.57
N LEU A 117 -3.55 10.83 -11.16
CA LEU A 117 -4.51 9.73 -11.23
C LEU A 117 -3.90 8.47 -11.87
N SER A 118 -3.02 8.63 -12.87
CA SER A 118 -2.34 7.51 -13.54
C SER A 118 -1.51 6.65 -12.57
N VAL A 119 -0.88 7.24 -11.55
CA VAL A 119 -0.10 6.49 -10.55
C VAL A 119 -1.03 5.72 -9.60
N ILE A 120 -2.16 6.31 -9.23
CA ILE A 120 -3.20 5.63 -8.43
C ILE A 120 -3.78 4.46 -9.24
N GLN A 121 -4.04 4.67 -10.53
CA GLN A 121 -4.53 3.62 -11.43
C GLN A 121 -3.50 2.50 -11.64
N ALA A 122 -2.19 2.82 -11.68
CA ALA A 122 -1.14 1.80 -11.72
C ALA A 122 -1.17 0.92 -10.46
N LEU A 123 -1.30 1.51 -9.26
CA LEU A 123 -1.48 0.75 -8.01
C LEU A 123 -2.73 -0.13 -8.04
N ILE A 124 -3.86 0.39 -8.53
CA ILE A 124 -5.10 -0.37 -8.71
C ILE A 124 -4.87 -1.55 -9.67
N GLY A 125 -4.15 -1.31 -10.78
CA GLY A 125 -3.76 -2.34 -11.75
C GLY A 125 -2.98 -3.48 -11.10
N LEU A 126 -1.99 -3.16 -10.26
CA LEU A 126 -1.23 -4.18 -9.51
C LEU A 126 -2.14 -5.03 -8.62
N VAL A 127 -3.03 -4.39 -7.83
CA VAL A 127 -3.97 -5.10 -6.95
C VAL A 127 -4.88 -6.03 -7.77
N ASN A 128 -5.45 -5.52 -8.85
CA ASN A 128 -6.42 -6.25 -9.69
C ASN A 128 -5.77 -7.41 -10.45
N ALA A 129 -4.52 -7.25 -10.88
CA ALA A 129 -3.75 -8.29 -11.53
C ALA A 129 -3.27 -9.37 -10.54
N GLY A 130 -3.26 -9.06 -9.23
CA GLY A 130 -2.74 -9.93 -8.18
C GLY A 130 -1.21 -9.87 -8.08
N VAL A 131 -0.60 -8.73 -8.43
CA VAL A 131 0.83 -8.49 -8.24
C VAL A 131 1.08 -8.10 -6.78
N THR A 132 1.95 -8.83 -6.10
CA THR A 132 2.37 -8.55 -4.72
C THR A 132 3.83 -8.09 -4.71
N PRO A 133 4.11 -6.84 -4.29
CA PRO A 133 5.47 -6.35 -4.06
C PRO A 133 6.18 -7.12 -2.95
N TRP A 134 7.50 -7.30 -3.08
CA TRP A 134 8.34 -7.75 -1.97
C TRP A 134 8.47 -6.63 -0.94
N ILE A 135 7.70 -6.72 0.14
CA ILE A 135 7.76 -5.75 1.24
C ILE A 135 8.37 -6.46 2.46
N PRO A 136 9.62 -6.17 2.85
CA PRO A 136 10.23 -6.81 4.01
C PRO A 136 9.51 -6.47 5.32
N ALA A 137 9.39 -7.46 6.21
CA ALA A 137 8.65 -7.32 7.47
C ALA A 137 9.33 -6.43 8.52
N LYS A 138 10.65 -6.16 8.39
CA LYS A 138 11.42 -5.32 9.32
C LYS A 138 11.91 -4.06 8.61
N GLY A 139 11.89 -2.92 9.32
CA GLY A 139 12.43 -1.65 8.82
C GLY A 139 11.54 -0.43 9.01
N SER A 140 10.26 -0.60 9.37
CA SER A 140 9.44 0.54 9.83
C SER A 140 9.80 0.90 11.27
N VAL A 141 9.98 2.20 11.53
CA VAL A 141 10.17 2.75 12.88
C VAL A 141 8.86 3.19 13.53
N GLY A 142 7.72 3.08 12.84
CA GLY A 142 6.36 3.32 13.35
C GLY A 142 6.02 4.76 13.79
N ALA A 143 7.02 5.60 14.09
CA ALA A 143 6.85 6.94 14.68
C ALA A 143 6.79 8.09 13.66
N SER A 144 7.41 7.95 12.48
CA SER A 144 7.52 9.02 11.45
C SER A 144 6.92 8.63 10.08
N GLY A 145 6.18 7.52 10.03
CA GLY A 145 5.61 6.96 8.81
C GLY A 145 6.25 5.64 8.42
N ASP A 146 5.51 4.81 7.69
CA ASP A 146 5.94 3.50 7.21
C ASP A 146 6.80 3.62 5.93
N LEU A 147 7.80 4.50 5.99
CA LEU A 147 8.61 4.89 4.82
C LEU A 147 9.24 3.68 4.13
N ALA A 148 9.88 2.77 4.89
CA ALA A 148 10.55 1.62 4.30
C ALA A 148 9.58 0.62 3.65
N PRO A 149 8.49 0.17 4.32
CA PRO A 149 7.49 -0.67 3.66
C PRO A 149 6.86 -0.04 2.42
N LEU A 150 6.53 1.25 2.48
CA LEU A 150 5.90 1.96 1.35
C LEU A 150 6.89 2.24 0.22
N ALA A 151 8.18 2.42 0.53
CA ALA A 151 9.24 2.49 -0.46
C ALA A 151 9.36 1.16 -1.22
N HIS A 152 9.43 0.03 -0.51
CA HIS A 152 9.46 -1.31 -1.11
C HIS A 152 8.23 -1.60 -1.98
N MET A 153 7.03 -1.21 -1.54
CA MET A 153 5.82 -1.28 -2.36
C MET A 153 5.95 -0.45 -3.64
N SER A 154 6.52 0.75 -3.53
CA SER A 154 6.64 1.69 -4.65
C SER A 154 7.72 1.30 -5.65
N LEU A 155 8.75 0.54 -5.23
CA LEU A 155 9.77 0.00 -6.14
C LEU A 155 9.12 -0.79 -7.29
N THR A 156 8.09 -1.59 -6.98
CA THR A 156 7.39 -2.37 -8.02
C THR A 156 6.78 -1.49 -9.11
N LEU A 157 6.27 -0.29 -8.78
CA LEU A 157 5.77 0.65 -9.79
C LEU A 157 6.87 1.15 -10.72
N LEU A 158 8.10 1.29 -10.20
CA LEU A 158 9.27 1.74 -10.94
C LEU A 158 9.95 0.60 -11.73
N GLY A 159 9.41 -0.63 -11.67
CA GLY A 159 10.07 -1.82 -12.20
C GLY A 159 11.26 -2.30 -11.37
N GLU A 160 11.43 -1.78 -10.16
CA GLU A 160 12.55 -2.08 -9.27
C GLU A 160 12.18 -3.11 -8.21
N GLY A 161 13.20 -3.79 -7.68
CA GLY A 161 13.02 -4.80 -6.63
C GLY A 161 12.39 -6.09 -7.15
N LYS A 162 11.61 -6.75 -6.28
CA LYS A 162 10.96 -8.04 -6.57
C LYS A 162 9.45 -7.94 -6.40
N ALA A 163 8.73 -8.72 -7.18
CA ALA A 163 7.30 -8.93 -7.02
C ALA A 163 6.93 -10.35 -7.47
N ARG A 164 5.76 -10.82 -7.04
CA ARG A 164 5.19 -12.08 -7.51
C ARG A 164 3.77 -11.89 -7.98
N VAL A 165 3.33 -12.75 -8.89
CA VAL A 165 1.97 -12.71 -9.45
C VAL A 165 1.19 -13.87 -8.86
N ARG A 166 0.06 -13.57 -8.18
CA ARG A 166 -0.92 -14.54 -7.68
C ARG A 166 -0.32 -15.68 -6.85
N GLY A 167 0.63 -15.35 -5.97
CA GLY A 167 1.29 -16.31 -5.09
C GLY A 167 2.34 -17.21 -5.75
N GLY A 168 2.73 -16.93 -7.01
CA GLY A 168 3.81 -17.61 -7.69
C GLY A 168 5.21 -17.25 -7.17
N ASP A 169 6.22 -17.53 -7.99
CA ASP A 169 7.61 -17.27 -7.64
C ASP A 169 7.92 -15.77 -7.54
N TRP A 170 8.92 -15.43 -6.72
CA TRP A 170 9.45 -14.08 -6.64
C TRP A 170 10.32 -13.79 -7.85
N LEU A 171 9.92 -12.80 -8.64
CA LEU A 171 10.57 -12.39 -9.87
C LEU A 171 11.09 -10.96 -9.75
N PRO A 172 12.04 -10.53 -10.60
CA PRO A 172 12.30 -9.11 -10.81
C PRO A 172 11.00 -8.38 -11.12
N ALA A 173 10.80 -7.18 -10.55
CA ALA A 173 9.54 -6.46 -10.70
C ALA A 173 9.18 -6.19 -12.16
N THR A 174 10.14 -5.84 -13.02
CA THR A 174 9.92 -5.69 -14.48
C THR A 174 9.27 -6.92 -15.12
N GLU A 175 9.74 -8.13 -14.77
CA GLU A 175 9.19 -9.37 -15.32
C GLU A 175 7.79 -9.65 -14.77
N ALA A 176 7.57 -9.41 -13.47
CA ALA A 176 6.24 -9.57 -12.87
C ALA A 176 5.21 -8.61 -13.47
N LEU A 177 5.59 -7.35 -13.75
CA LEU A 177 4.75 -6.37 -14.43
C LEU A 177 4.42 -6.82 -15.87
N ARG A 178 5.44 -7.26 -16.62
CA ARG A 178 5.29 -7.74 -18.00
C ARG A 178 4.32 -8.91 -18.10
N GLN A 179 4.34 -9.84 -17.14
CA GLN A 179 3.42 -10.99 -17.11
C GLN A 179 1.94 -10.59 -17.03
N VAL A 180 1.65 -9.41 -16.49
CA VAL A 180 0.28 -8.91 -16.33
C VAL A 180 -0.04 -7.75 -17.28
N GLY A 181 0.83 -7.48 -18.27
CA GLY A 181 0.65 -6.41 -19.25
C GLY A 181 0.73 -5.00 -18.66
N LEU A 182 1.48 -4.82 -17.57
CA LEU A 182 1.76 -3.52 -16.98
C LEU A 182 3.20 -3.12 -17.29
N GLU A 183 3.44 -1.82 -17.37
CA GLU A 183 4.75 -1.24 -17.61
C GLU A 183 5.20 -0.41 -16.40
N PRO A 184 6.52 -0.30 -16.15
CA PRO A 184 7.06 0.62 -15.15
C PRO A 184 6.63 2.07 -15.42
N ILE A 185 6.45 2.84 -14.36
CA ILE A 185 6.08 4.26 -14.44
C ILE A 185 7.23 5.18 -14.00
N THR A 186 7.26 6.37 -14.57
CA THR A 186 8.12 7.46 -14.11
C THR A 186 7.35 8.39 -13.16
N LEU A 187 7.99 8.74 -12.04
CA LEU A 187 7.40 9.61 -11.02
C LEU A 187 7.72 11.09 -11.30
N ALA A 188 6.68 11.91 -11.32
CA ALA A 188 6.77 13.37 -11.40
C ALA A 188 7.01 13.98 -10.00
N ALA A 189 7.26 15.29 -9.95
CA ALA A 189 7.49 16.02 -8.70
C ALA A 189 6.45 15.67 -7.61
N LYS A 190 6.91 15.53 -6.37
CA LYS A 190 6.13 15.14 -5.18
C LYS A 190 5.60 13.70 -5.15
N GLU A 191 5.57 12.98 -6.27
CA GLU A 191 4.90 11.66 -6.31
C GLU A 191 5.64 10.59 -5.51
N GLY A 192 6.98 10.61 -5.51
CA GLY A 192 7.78 9.72 -4.66
C GLY A 192 7.48 9.95 -3.17
N LEU A 193 7.45 11.21 -2.74
CA LEU A 193 7.09 11.54 -1.36
C LEU A 193 5.63 11.16 -1.04
N ALA A 194 4.70 11.42 -1.96
CA ALA A 194 3.31 11.06 -1.81
C ALA A 194 3.13 9.55 -1.62
N LEU A 195 3.92 8.73 -2.34
CA LEU A 195 3.90 7.27 -2.24
C LEU A 195 4.49 6.75 -0.92
N LEU A 196 5.55 7.37 -0.41
CA LEU A 196 6.22 6.90 0.81
C LEU A 196 5.60 7.42 2.10
N ASN A 197 5.01 8.62 2.07
CA ASN A 197 4.50 9.25 3.28
C ASN A 197 3.12 8.68 3.67
N GLY A 198 3.01 8.22 4.92
CA GLY A 198 1.78 7.68 5.49
C GLY A 198 2.03 6.54 6.49
N THR A 199 0.93 6.06 7.08
CA THR A 199 0.93 5.04 8.15
C THR A 199 0.19 3.77 7.74
N GLN A 200 0.13 3.47 6.43
CA GLN A 200 -0.68 2.39 5.91
C GLN A 200 -0.21 1.00 6.36
N ALA A 201 1.10 0.76 6.50
CA ALA A 201 1.60 -0.53 6.97
C ALA A 201 1.22 -0.76 8.44
N SER A 202 1.45 0.23 9.30
CA SER A 202 1.06 0.24 10.71
C SER A 202 -0.46 0.08 10.87
N THR A 203 -1.26 0.78 10.06
CA THR A 203 -2.72 0.71 10.07
C THR A 203 -3.24 -0.67 9.63
N ALA A 204 -2.57 -1.33 8.67
CA ALA A 204 -2.97 -2.63 8.16
C ALA A 204 -2.86 -3.77 9.20
N PHE A 205 -1.96 -3.65 10.19
CA PHE A 205 -1.81 -4.67 11.22
C PHE A 205 -3.03 -4.81 12.14
N ALA A 206 -3.77 -3.73 12.40
CA ALA A 206 -4.94 -3.75 13.28
C ALA A 206 -6.08 -4.67 12.77
N PRO A 207 -6.61 -4.51 11.53
CA PRO A 207 -7.60 -5.41 10.98
C PRO A 207 -7.04 -6.82 10.75
N ALA A 208 -5.78 -6.99 10.36
CA ALA A 208 -5.15 -8.30 10.21
C ALA A 208 -5.15 -9.10 11.52
N ARG A 209 -4.77 -8.45 12.64
CA ARG A 209 -4.86 -9.05 13.98
C ARG A 209 -6.29 -9.40 14.38
N SER A 210 -7.27 -8.56 14.02
CA SER A 210 -8.69 -8.81 14.30
C SER A 210 -9.21 -10.07 13.58
N VAL A 211 -8.79 -10.31 12.34
CA VAL A 211 -9.18 -11.52 11.59
C VAL A 211 -8.49 -12.76 12.16
N ARG A 212 -7.18 -12.70 12.37
CA ARG A 212 -6.39 -13.82 12.92
C ARG A 212 -6.87 -14.25 14.30
N SER A 213 -7.21 -13.31 15.18
CA SER A 213 -7.71 -13.63 16.53
C SER A 213 -9.09 -14.29 16.51
N ARG A 214 -10.00 -13.87 15.62
CA ARG A 214 -11.32 -14.52 15.45
C ARG A 214 -11.21 -15.96 14.95
N GLY A 215 -10.26 -16.25 14.05
CA GLY A 215 -9.95 -17.62 13.64
C GLY A 215 -9.57 -18.50 14.83
N SER A 216 -8.66 -18.02 15.68
CA SER A 216 -8.20 -18.72 16.88
C SER A 216 -9.30 -18.90 17.94
N VAL A 217 -10.15 -17.90 18.16
CA VAL A 217 -11.29 -18.00 19.09
C VAL A 217 -12.34 -19.00 18.58
N ARG A 218 -12.63 -19.00 17.28
CA ARG A 218 -13.58 -19.96 16.67
C ARG A 218 -13.06 -21.40 16.76
N LEU A 219 -11.76 -21.63 16.54
CA LEU A 219 -11.11 -22.92 16.75
C LEU A 219 -11.18 -23.38 18.21
N ARG A 220 -10.89 -22.49 19.17
CA ARG A 220 -11.03 -22.78 20.61
C ARG A 220 -12.48 -23.08 21.01
N GLY A 221 -13.46 -22.36 20.48
CA GLY A 221 -14.88 -22.63 20.72
C GLY A 221 -15.31 -23.99 20.17
N ARG A 222 -14.81 -24.39 19.00
CA ARG A 222 -15.09 -25.70 18.39
C ARG A 222 -14.43 -26.85 19.17
N LEU A 223 -13.18 -26.69 19.62
CA LEU A 223 -12.49 -27.66 20.47
C LEU A 223 -13.16 -27.81 21.84
N ARG A 224 -13.62 -26.71 22.46
CA ARG A 224 -14.43 -26.78 23.69
C ARG A 224 -15.77 -27.47 23.48
N GLY A 225 -16.44 -27.23 22.34
CA GLY A 225 -17.69 -27.90 21.99
C GLY A 225 -17.53 -29.40 21.73
N VAL A 226 -16.40 -29.84 21.16
CA VAL A 226 -16.05 -31.25 21.01
C VAL A 226 -15.77 -31.89 22.38
N ASN A 227 -14.96 -31.25 23.24
CA ASN A 227 -14.70 -31.79 24.59
C ASN A 227 -15.96 -31.88 25.46
N HIS A 228 -16.91 -30.95 25.34
CA HIS A 228 -18.17 -31.04 26.07
C HIS A 228 -19.06 -32.20 25.59
N ARG A 229 -19.00 -32.57 24.30
CA ARG A 229 -19.71 -33.75 23.77
C ARG A 229 -19.01 -35.06 24.14
N SER A 230 -17.68 -35.06 24.28
CA SER A 230 -16.90 -36.21 24.75
C SER A 230 -17.00 -36.45 26.27
N GLY A 231 -17.41 -35.43 27.05
CA GLY A 231 -17.56 -35.51 28.51
C GLY A 231 -19.00 -35.71 29.00
N ALA A 232 -19.99 -35.78 28.09
CA ALA A 232 -21.40 -36.01 28.43
C ALA A 232 -21.70 -37.51 28.58
N GLY A 233 -21.00 -38.15 29.50
CA GLY A 233 -21.21 -39.54 29.88
C GLY A 233 -20.73 -39.73 31.30
N LEU A 234 -21.43 -39.12 32.25
CA LEU A 234 -21.45 -39.41 33.70
C LEU A 234 -22.31 -38.34 34.38
N THR A 235 -23.63 -38.50 34.31
CA THR A 235 -24.54 -37.84 35.25
C THR A 235 -25.42 -38.89 35.91
N SER A 236 -25.39 -38.87 37.24
CA SER A 236 -26.36 -39.37 38.21
C SER A 236 -26.69 -40.88 38.23
N SER A 237 -26.13 -41.58 39.22
CA SER A 237 -26.81 -42.68 39.92
C SER A 237 -26.19 -42.82 41.33
N VAL A 238 -27.07 -42.67 42.33
CA VAL A 238 -26.91 -42.87 43.79
C VAL A 238 -26.20 -41.76 44.56
#